data_AF-A0A662IVD6-F1
#
_entry.id   AF-A0A662IVD6-F1
#
_cell.length_a   1.000
_cell.length_b   1.000
_cell.length_c   1.000
_cell.angle_alpha   90.00
_cell.angle_beta   90.00
_cell.angle_gamma   90.00
#
_symmetry.space_group_name_H-M   'P 1'
#
loop_
_entity.id
_entity.type
_entity.pdbx_description
1 polymer ?
#
loop_
_entity_poly.entity_id
_entity_poly.type
_entity_poly.pdbx_seq_one_letter_code
_entity_poly.pdbx_strand_id
1 'polypeptide(L)'
;MLEIKRIHEIGGWSWSRVIDVAREIYKLYKEHGNGYISFKGLKNPEDIVNNPERYYCLVKDDEIIGVGAVLMSEGKIMRVCIKREYRGKG
;
A
#
# COMPACT_ATOMS: atom_id res chain seq x y z
N MET A 1 -9.25 13.49 8.88
CA MET A 1 -7.86 13.61 9.40
C MET A 1 -6.93 12.80 8.50
N LEU A 2 -5.71 13.28 8.24
CA LEU A 2 -4.72 12.58 7.39
C LEU A 2 -3.68 11.89 8.28
N GLU A 3 -3.45 10.61 8.05
CA GLU A 3 -2.56 9.78 8.87
C GLU A 3 -1.70 8.86 7.99
N ILE A 4 -0.49 8.54 8.44
CA ILE A 4 0.33 7.49 7.83
C ILE A 4 0.36 6.32 8.81
N LYS A 5 -0.05 5.15 8.35
CA LYS A 5 -0.12 3.93 9.16
C LYS A 5 0.55 2.77 8.42
N ARG A 6 1.27 1.91 9.14
CA ARG A 6 1.76 0.65 8.60
C ARG A 6 0.60 -0.32 8.37
N ILE A 7 0.75 -1.25 7.43
CA ILE A 7 -0.29 -2.23 7.11
C ILE A 7 -0.83 -2.97 8.36
N HIS A 8 0.06 -3.36 9.28
CA HIS A 8 -0.30 -4.04 10.53
C HIS A 8 -1.00 -3.13 11.56
N GLU A 9 -0.83 -1.81 11.47
CA GLU A 9 -1.52 -0.85 12.36
C GLU A 9 -2.97 -0.63 11.90
N ILE A 10 -3.25 -0.81 10.60
CA ILE A 10 -4.60 -0.70 10.01
C ILE A 10 -5.34 -2.04 10.13
N GLY A 11 -4.68 -3.13 9.73
CA GLY A 11 -5.26 -4.47 9.84
C GLY A 11 -5.34 -4.95 11.29
N GLY A 12 -4.58 -4.35 12.20
CA GLY A 12 -4.40 -4.87 13.55
C GLY A 12 -3.66 -6.20 13.55
N TRP A 13 -3.76 -6.93 14.67
CA TRP A 13 -2.99 -8.16 14.90
C TRP A 13 -3.55 -9.41 14.21
N SER A 14 -4.76 -9.34 13.66
CA SER A 14 -5.39 -10.48 12.98
C SER A 14 -4.91 -10.58 11.54
N TRP A 15 -4.36 -11.74 11.17
CA TRP A 15 -3.93 -12.03 9.80
C TRP A 15 -5.04 -11.76 8.77
N SER A 16 -6.29 -12.13 9.08
CA SER A 16 -7.44 -11.90 8.17
C SER A 16 -7.59 -10.42 7.82
N ARG A 17 -7.47 -9.53 8.81
CA ARG A 17 -7.64 -8.09 8.61
C ARG A 17 -6.45 -7.47 7.90
N VAL A 18 -5.23 -7.95 8.15
CA VAL A 18 -4.04 -7.54 7.38
C VAL A 18 -4.21 -7.90 5.90
N ILE A 19 -4.76 -9.08 5.61
CA ILE A 19 -5.07 -9.49 4.24
C ILE A 19 -6.16 -8.62 3.61
N ASP A 20 -7.16 -8.19 4.36
CA ASP A 20 -8.17 -7.25 3.84
C ASP A 20 -7.55 -5.91 3.43
N VAL A 21 -6.65 -5.36 4.26
CA VAL A 21 -5.88 -4.16 3.89
C VAL A 21 -4.99 -4.41 2.69
N ALA A 22 -4.35 -5.59 2.60
CA ALA A 22 -3.55 -5.96 1.44
C ALA A 22 -4.39 -6.03 0.15
N ARG A 23 -5.63 -6.50 0.22
CA ARG A 23 -6.58 -6.48 -0.91
C ARG A 23 -6.90 -5.07 -1.36
N GLU A 24 -7.10 -4.15 -0.43
CA GLU A 24 -7.32 -2.73 -0.74
C GLU A 24 -6.11 -2.10 -1.42
N ILE A 25 -4.90 -2.35 -0.92
CA ILE A 25 -3.65 -1.88 -1.54
C ILE A 25 -3.50 -2.45 -2.95
N TYR A 26 -3.73 -3.76 -3.13
CA TYR A 26 -3.63 -4.43 -4.41
C TYR A 26 -4.63 -3.85 -5.43
N LYS A 27 -5.86 -3.59 -4.99
CA LYS A 27 -6.89 -2.92 -5.78
C LYS A 27 -6.46 -1.50 -6.16
N LEU A 28 -5.95 -0.72 -5.21
CA LEU A 28 -5.43 0.63 -5.44
C LEU A 28 -4.34 0.62 -6.52
N TYR A 29 -3.39 -0.31 -6.46
CA TYR A 29 -2.39 -0.45 -7.52
C TYR A 29 -3.02 -0.75 -8.88
N LYS A 30 -3.99 -1.68 -8.94
CA LYS A 30 -4.63 -2.04 -10.21
C LYS A 30 -5.38 -0.86 -10.84
N GLU A 31 -6.10 -0.09 -10.04
CA GLU A 31 -6.96 0.99 -10.51
C GLU A 31 -6.17 2.28 -10.79
N HIS A 32 -5.21 2.61 -9.93
CA HIS A 32 -4.52 3.89 -9.97
C HIS A 32 -3.05 3.80 -10.37
N GLY A 33 -2.41 2.63 -10.24
CA GLY A 33 -0.96 2.44 -10.47
C GLY A 33 -0.52 2.22 -11.91
N ASN A 34 -1.45 2.09 -12.87
CA ASN A 34 -1.12 1.81 -14.28
C ASN A 34 -0.07 2.80 -14.84
N GLY A 35 1.06 2.26 -15.32
CA GLY A 35 2.20 3.04 -15.85
C GLY A 35 3.18 3.59 -14.80
N TYR A 36 2.87 3.49 -13.50
CA TYR A 36 3.67 4.06 -12.41
C TYR A 36 4.13 3.04 -11.36
N ILE A 37 3.45 1.91 -11.25
CA ILE A 37 3.80 0.83 -10.31
C ILE A 37 4.23 -0.42 -11.07
N SER A 38 5.43 -0.91 -10.76
CA SER A 38 5.89 -2.22 -11.24
C SER A 38 5.14 -3.32 -10.51
N PHE A 39 4.32 -4.13 -11.16
CA PHE A 39 3.67 -5.30 -10.52
C PHE A 39 4.58 -6.53 -10.41
N LYS A 40 5.88 -6.41 -10.71
CA LYS A 40 6.82 -7.52 -10.59
C LYS A 40 6.80 -8.05 -9.16
N GLY A 41 6.51 -9.35 -9.03
CA GLY A 41 6.42 -10.03 -7.74
C GLY A 41 5.08 -9.90 -6.99
N LEU A 42 4.07 -9.19 -7.54
CA LEU A 42 2.74 -9.07 -6.94
C LEU A 42 1.67 -9.70 -7.85
N LYS A 43 1.40 -10.98 -7.66
CA LYS A 43 0.37 -11.75 -8.38
C LYS A 43 -0.98 -11.74 -7.65
N ASN A 44 -0.95 -11.66 -6.33
CA ASN A 44 -2.15 -11.66 -5.48
C ASN A 44 -1.97 -10.69 -4.29
N PRO A 45 -3.04 -10.40 -3.53
CA PRO A 45 -2.96 -9.57 -2.33
C PRO A 45 -2.02 -10.11 -1.26
N GLU A 46 -1.92 -11.43 -1.09
CA GLU A 46 -1.07 -12.07 -0.09
C GLU A 46 0.42 -11.74 -0.33
N ASP A 47 0.84 -11.53 -1.58
CA ASP A 47 2.19 -11.13 -1.92
C ASP A 47 2.58 -9.76 -1.32
N ILE A 48 1.62 -8.87 -1.02
CA ILE A 48 1.90 -7.59 -0.34
C ILE A 48 2.36 -7.81 1.10
N VAL A 49 1.85 -8.85 1.77
CA VAL A 49 2.20 -9.16 3.16
C VAL A 49 3.45 -10.02 3.24
N ASN A 50 3.64 -10.91 2.26
CA ASN A 50 4.69 -11.93 2.29
C ASN A 50 6.02 -11.48 1.67
N ASN A 51 6.05 -10.35 0.96
CA ASN A 51 7.28 -9.83 0.38
C ASN A 51 8.11 -9.02 1.41
N PRO A 52 9.40 -8.76 1.15
CA PRO A 52 10.27 -8.08 2.11
C PRO A 52 10.07 -6.55 2.19
N GLU A 53 9.18 -5.97 1.39
CA GLU A 53 8.88 -4.54 1.40
C GLU A 53 8.00 -4.18 2.60
N ARG A 54 8.29 -3.04 3.26
CA ARG A 54 7.43 -2.50 4.32
C ARG A 54 6.43 -1.52 3.72
N TYR A 55 5.15 -1.80 3.90
CA TYR A 55 4.04 -0.99 3.39
C TYR A 55 3.54 0.02 4.42
N TYR A 56 3.42 1.26 3.98
CA TYR A 56 2.86 2.40 4.69
C TYR A 56 1.69 2.94 3.87
N CYS A 57 0.52 3.06 4.46
CA CYS A 57 -0.66 3.59 3.81
C CYS A 57 -0.91 5.02 4.29
N LEU A 58 -1.27 5.87 3.33
CA LEU A 58 -1.82 7.19 3.60
C LEU A 58 -3.33 7.04 3.76
N VAL A 59 -3.82 7.32 4.96
CA VAL A 59 -5.22 7.16 5.36
C VAL A 59 -5.85 8.53 5.54
N LYS A 60 -7.03 8.72 4.94
CA LYS A 60 -7.85 9.91 5.12
C LYS A 60 -9.26 9.47 5.46
N ASP A 61 -9.75 9.87 6.64
CA ASP A 61 -11.12 9.56 7.09
C ASP A 61 -11.43 8.05 7.00
N ASP A 62 -10.50 7.23 7.52
CA ASP A 62 -10.49 5.77 7.50
C ASP A 62 -10.37 5.10 6.10
N GLU A 63 -10.19 5.89 5.04
CA GLU A 63 -9.98 5.41 3.68
C GLU A 63 -8.49 5.40 3.32
N ILE A 64 -7.98 4.29 2.74
CA ILE A 64 -6.65 4.25 2.15
C ILE A 64 -6.67 5.01 0.82
N ILE A 65 -6.06 6.19 0.80
CA ILE A 65 -5.96 7.04 -0.40
C ILE A 65 -4.60 6.92 -1.10
N GLY A 66 -3.63 6.29 -0.44
CA GLY A 66 -2.29 6.12 -0.97
C GLY A 66 -1.49 5.06 -0.25
N VAL A 67 -0.41 4.62 -0.88
CA VAL A 67 0.50 3.61 -0.34
C VAL A 67 1.92 3.86 -0.82
N GLY A 68 2.88 3.67 0.09
CA GLY A 68 4.31 3.61 -0.18
C GLY A 68 4.88 2.29 0.34
N ALA A 69 5.79 1.67 -0.41
CA ALA A 69 6.48 0.45 -0.01
C ALA A 69 8.00 0.66 -0.07
N VAL A 70 8.70 0.29 1.00
CA VAL A 70 10.16 0.47 1.14
C VAL A 70 10.83 -0.87 1.40
N LEU A 71 11.85 -1.20 0.60
CA LEU A 71 12.74 -2.31 0.87
C LEU A 71 13.83 -1.85 1.84
N MET A 72 13.64 -2.15 3.13
CA MET A 72 14.48 -1.62 4.20
C MET A 72 15.94 -2.05 4.12
N SER A 73 16.20 -3.27 3.66
CA SER A 73 17.57 -3.80 3.51
C SER A 73 18.41 -2.99 2.53
N GLU A 74 17.77 -2.28 1.59
CA GLU A 74 18.43 -1.46 0.58
C GLU A 74 18.16 0.04 0.73
N GLY A 75 17.29 0.44 1.68
CA GLY A 75 16.85 1.82 1.81
C GLY A 75 16.11 2.36 0.58
N LYS A 76 15.53 1.48 -0.26
CA LYS A 76 14.91 1.87 -1.53
C LYS A 76 13.40 1.95 -1.43
N ILE A 77 12.85 3.01 -2.00
CA ILE A 77 11.41 3.11 -2.27
C ILE A 77 11.12 2.22 -3.48
N MET A 78 10.32 1.18 -3.25
CA MET A 78 9.98 0.21 -4.26
C MET A 78 8.72 0.61 -5.02
N ARG A 79 7.75 1.19 -4.31
CA ARG A 79 6.40 1.47 -4.84
C ARG A 79 5.83 2.72 -4.18
N VAL A 80 5.19 3.57 -4.97
CA VAL A 80 4.37 4.69 -4.48
C VAL A 80 3.15 4.82 -5.38
N CYS A 81 1.95 4.75 -4.81
CA CYS A 81 0.73 4.98 -5.55
C CYS A 81 -0.26 5.77 -4.72
N ILE A 82 -0.84 6.81 -5.31
CA ILE A 82 -1.90 7.63 -4.74
C ILE A 82 -3.12 7.52 -5.66
N LYS A 83 -4.32 7.45 -5.08
CA LYS A 83 -5.59 7.57 -5.82
C LYS A 83 -5.59 8.84 -6.67
N ARG A 84 -6.12 8.76 -7.90
CA ARG A 84 -5.90 9.79 -8.94
C ARG A 84 -6.43 11.16 -8.52
N GLU A 85 -7.59 11.17 -7.89
CA GLU A 85 -8.32 12.34 -7.37
C GLU A 85 -7.62 13.04 -6.17
N TYR A 86 -6.61 12.39 -5.58
CA TYR A 86 -5.80 12.93 -4.49
C TYR A 86 -4.40 13.40 -4.94
N ARG A 87 -4.03 13.24 -6.21
CA ARG A 87 -2.71 13.65 -6.73
C ARG A 87 -2.58 15.16 -6.92
N GLY A 88 -1.34 15.65 -6.99
CA GLY A 88 -1.02 17.05 -7.28
C GLY A 88 -1.22 18.00 -6.09
N LYS A 89 -1.20 17.47 -4.86
CA LYS A 89 -1.50 18.21 -3.63
C LYS A 89 -0.31 18.31 -2.66
N GLY A 90 0.90 18.02 -3.14
CA GLY A 90 2.05 17.69 -2.29
C GLY A 90 1.99 16.26 -1.80
#